data_AF-A0A3D1JVQ1-F1
#
_entry.id   AF-A0A3D1JVQ1-F1
#
_cell.length_a   1.000
_cell.length_b   1.000
_cell.length_c   1.000
_cell.angle_alpha   90.00
_cell.angle_beta   90.00
_cell.angle_gamma   90.00
#
_symmetry.space_group_name_H-M   'P 1'
#
loop_
_entity.id
_entity.type
_entity.pdbx_description
1 polymer ?
#
loop_
_entity_poly.entity_id
_entity_poly.type
_entity_poly.pdbx_seq_one_letter_code
_entity_poly.pdbx_strand_id
1 'polypeptide(L)'
;MTGEEFLQLTQSLIWLLAGVGVFIVGMNFMGDALEKSAGNGMKKLLGKISNNRFSGVGIGAGVTAIIQSSSATSVMVIGLVNAGAMTLMQATPIIMGANIGTTITGVLVALKNDYFNMVMYLLAFAGVMMSFAKKEKVKIAGSLCCGLGLIFVGLSVMSSDRAFG
;
A
#
# COMPACT_ATOMS: atom_id res chain seq x y z
N MET A 1 -5.27 15.61 -36.91
CA MET A 1 -5.59 14.41 -36.12
C MET A 1 -6.58 13.59 -36.93
N THR A 2 -6.18 12.42 -37.41
CA THR A 2 -7.10 11.53 -38.12
C THR A 2 -8.15 11.00 -37.13
N GLY A 3 -9.34 10.60 -37.61
CA GLY A 3 -10.38 10.05 -36.73
C GLY A 3 -9.91 8.83 -35.92
N GLU A 4 -8.92 8.09 -36.44
CA GLU A 4 -8.30 6.95 -35.76
C GLU A 4 -7.39 7.35 -34.58
N GLU A 5 -6.63 8.44 -34.68
CA GLU A 5 -5.81 8.96 -33.57
C GLU A 5 -6.67 9.41 -32.39
N PHE A 6 -7.83 10.01 -32.67
CA PHE A 6 -8.78 10.42 -31.63
C PHE A 6 -9.36 9.19 -30.90
N LEU A 7 -9.75 8.14 -31.63
CA LEU A 7 -10.26 6.90 -31.04
C LEU A 7 -9.21 6.20 -30.19
N GLN A 8 -7.96 6.11 -30.66
CA GLN A 8 -6.85 5.54 -29.88
C GLN A 8 -6.63 6.31 -28.57
N LEU A 9 -6.61 7.65 -28.61
CA LEU A 9 -6.47 8.47 -27.42
C LEU A 9 -7.59 8.21 -26.40
N THR A 10 -8.85 8.13 -26.87
CA THR A 10 -9.99 7.85 -25.98
C THR A 10 -9.89 6.46 -25.35
N GLN A 11 -9.45 5.45 -26.12
CA GLN A 11 -9.27 4.09 -25.61
C GLN A 11 -8.15 4.02 -24.57
N SER A 12 -7.00 4.65 -24.81
CA SER A 12 -5.90 4.71 -23.86
C SER A 12 -6.32 5.38 -22.54
N LEU A 13 -7.07 6.48 -22.62
CA LEU A 13 -7.62 7.15 -21.43
C LEU A 13 -8.56 6.25 -20.63
N ILE A 14 -9.45 5.52 -21.30
CA ILE A 14 -10.38 4.58 -20.65
C ILE A 14 -9.60 3.48 -19.91
N TRP A 15 -8.60 2.87 -20.55
CA TRP A 15 -7.79 1.81 -19.93
C TRP A 15 -6.94 2.31 -18.78
N LEU A 16 -6.38 3.52 -18.90
CA LEU A 16 -5.63 4.15 -17.81
C LEU A 16 -6.55 4.41 -16.61
N LEU A 17 -7.72 5.01 -16.82
CA LEU A 17 -8.70 5.26 -15.77
C LEU A 17 -9.21 3.96 -15.13
N ALA A 18 -9.48 2.93 -15.93
CA ALA A 18 -9.88 1.62 -15.43
C ALA A 18 -8.79 0.97 -14.55
N GLY A 19 -7.53 1.02 -15.01
CA GLY A 19 -6.38 0.53 -14.25
C GLY A 19 -6.17 1.27 -12.93
N VAL A 20 -6.28 2.61 -12.94
CA VAL A 20 -6.25 3.44 -11.72
C VAL A 20 -7.38 3.07 -10.77
N GLY A 21 -8.60 2.87 -11.28
CA GLY A 21 -9.75 2.47 -10.47
C GLY A 21 -9.50 1.15 -9.72
N VAL A 22 -9.04 0.12 -10.44
CA VAL A 22 -8.70 -1.19 -9.84
C VAL A 22 -7.56 -1.07 -8.83
N PHE A 23 -6.54 -0.27 -9.15
CA PHE A 23 -5.40 -0.01 -8.27
C PHE A 23 -5.84 0.63 -6.95
N ILE A 24 -6.69 1.67 -7.01
CA ILE A 24 -7.21 2.35 -5.82
C ILE A 24 -8.07 1.42 -4.96
N VAL A 25 -8.91 0.58 -5.58
CA VAL A 25 -9.70 -0.42 -4.84
C VAL A 25 -8.78 -1.40 -4.11
N GLY A 26 -7.71 -1.88 -4.76
CA GLY A 26 -6.71 -2.73 -4.14
C GLY A 26 -6.00 -2.07 -2.95
N MET A 27 -5.63 -0.79 -3.09
CA MET A 27 -5.03 -0.02 -2.00
C MET A 27 -5.96 0.14 -0.80
N ASN A 28 -7.25 0.41 -1.00
CA ASN A 28 -8.22 0.50 0.09
C ASN A 28 -8.36 -0.82 0.85
N PHE A 29 -8.47 -1.94 0.12
CA PHE A 29 -8.58 -3.26 0.76
C PHE A 29 -7.32 -3.63 1.55
N MET A 30 -6.15 -3.29 1.02
CA MET A 30 -4.88 -3.50 1.72
C MET A 30 -4.77 -2.60 2.96
N GLY A 31 -5.14 -1.33 2.86
CA GLY A 31 -5.18 -0.38 3.98
C GLY A 31 -6.09 -0.86 5.12
N ASP A 32 -7.33 -1.22 4.80
CA ASP A 32 -8.29 -1.75 5.77
C ASP A 32 -7.79 -3.03 6.46
N ALA A 33 -7.13 -3.91 5.71
CA ALA A 33 -6.62 -5.16 6.25
C ALA A 33 -5.40 -4.94 7.15
N LEU A 34 -4.51 -4.02 6.77
CA LEU A 34 -3.38 -3.60 7.60
C LEU A 34 -3.84 -2.88 8.86
N GLU A 35 -4.85 -2.01 8.77
CA GLU A 35 -5.45 -1.33 9.91
C GLU A 35 -6.07 -2.33 10.90
N LYS A 36 -6.89 -3.27 10.41
CA LYS A 36 -7.49 -4.33 11.23
C LYS A 36 -6.44 -5.25 11.85
N SER A 37 -5.37 -5.56 11.12
CA SER A 37 -4.22 -6.34 11.63
C SER A 37 -3.44 -5.55 12.70
N ALA A 38 -3.37 -4.23 12.57
CA ALA A 38 -2.64 -3.33 13.44
C ALA A 38 -3.41 -2.90 14.72
N GLY A 39 -4.71 -3.19 14.84
CA GLY A 39 -5.61 -2.67 15.90
C GLY A 39 -4.99 -2.50 17.30
N ASN A 40 -4.60 -3.59 17.98
CA ASN A 40 -3.94 -3.52 19.30
C ASN A 40 -2.41 -3.31 19.21
N GLY A 41 -1.85 -3.39 18.00
CA GLY A 41 -0.44 -3.20 17.69
C GLY A 41 -0.02 -1.73 17.73
N MET A 42 -0.85 -0.81 17.22
CA MET A 42 -0.51 0.62 17.16
C MET A 42 -0.24 1.21 18.55
N LYS A 43 -1.08 0.89 19.55
CA LYS A 43 -0.87 1.29 20.96
C LYS A 43 0.38 0.67 21.59
N LYS A 44 0.70 -0.59 21.24
CA LYS A 44 1.94 -1.27 21.69
C LYS A 44 3.20 -0.74 21.00
N LEU A 45 3.10 -0.31 19.73
CA LEU A 45 4.17 0.31 18.96
C LEU A 45 4.49 1.70 19.52
N LEU A 46 3.46 2.49 19.86
CA LEU A 46 3.62 3.76 20.59
C LEU A 46 4.24 3.54 21.98
N GLY A 47 3.86 2.49 22.71
CA GLY A 47 4.50 2.12 23.99
C GLY A 47 5.94 1.60 23.88
N LYS A 48 6.37 1.20 22.67
CA LYS A 48 7.74 0.73 22.36
C LYS A 48 8.64 1.79 21.75
N ILE A 49 8.25 3.07 21.78
CA ILE A 49 9.08 4.24 21.40
C ILE A 49 10.34 4.41 22.32
N SER A 50 10.63 3.41 23.15
CA SER A 50 11.76 3.36 24.06
C SER A 50 13.12 3.21 23.35
N ASN A 51 13.94 4.25 23.53
CA ASN A 51 15.40 4.34 23.62
C ASN A 51 16.31 3.75 22.53
N ASN A 52 15.80 3.09 21.48
CA ASN A 52 16.63 2.56 20.39
C ASN A 52 16.23 3.10 19.01
N ARG A 53 17.16 3.79 18.36
CA ARG A 53 17.02 4.39 17.01
C ARG A 53 16.48 3.40 15.95
N PHE A 54 16.87 2.13 16.01
CA PHE A 54 16.40 1.12 15.04
C PHE A 54 14.94 0.71 15.25
N SER A 55 14.47 0.73 16.50
CA SER A 55 13.05 0.49 16.82
C SER A 55 12.17 1.59 16.22
N GLY A 56 12.61 2.84 16.32
CA GLY A 56 11.92 3.99 15.70
C GLY A 56 11.77 3.85 14.18
N VAL A 57 12.83 3.41 13.49
CA VAL A 57 12.79 3.14 12.04
C VAL A 57 11.78 2.04 11.70
N GLY A 58 11.78 0.93 12.45
CA GLY A 58 10.81 -0.15 12.24
C GLY A 58 9.35 0.29 12.48
N ILE A 59 9.11 1.10 13.51
CA ILE A 59 7.80 1.68 13.80
C ILE A 59 7.36 2.59 12.66
N GLY A 60 8.23 3.50 12.21
CA GLY A 60 7.93 4.41 11.10
C GLY A 60 7.61 3.67 9.81
N ALA A 61 8.39 2.65 9.47
CA ALA A 61 8.16 1.82 8.29
C ALA A 61 6.82 1.06 8.38
N GLY A 62 6.49 0.51 9.55
CA GLY A 62 5.22 -0.18 9.78
C GLY A 62 4.01 0.74 9.74
N VAL A 63 4.09 1.92 10.37
CA VAL A 63 3.02 2.92 10.35
C VAL A 63 2.79 3.43 8.93
N THR A 64 3.85 3.72 8.17
CA THR A 64 3.72 4.09 6.76
C THR A 64 3.19 2.96 5.90
N ALA A 65 3.55 1.71 6.17
CA ALA A 65 2.98 0.58 5.44
C ALA A 65 1.45 0.49 5.64
N ILE A 66 0.96 0.77 6.86
CA ILE A 66 -0.48 0.77 7.18
C ILE A 66 -1.17 1.98 6.54
N ILE A 67 -0.64 3.18 6.74
CA ILE A 67 -1.25 4.43 6.26
C ILE A 67 -1.02 4.63 4.75
N GLN A 68 -0.08 3.91 4.15
CA GLN A 68 0.41 4.04 2.76
C GLN A 68 0.88 5.45 2.38
N SER A 69 1.02 6.35 3.35
CA SER A 69 1.46 7.73 3.14
C SER A 69 2.52 8.09 4.17
N SER A 70 3.76 8.24 3.70
CA SER A 70 4.87 8.74 4.51
C SER A 70 4.65 10.20 4.92
N SER A 71 3.96 10.99 4.10
CA SER A 71 3.59 12.37 4.41
C SER A 71 2.58 12.43 5.56
N ALA A 72 1.52 11.62 5.52
CA ALA A 72 0.56 11.55 6.61
C ALA A 72 1.22 11.05 7.92
N THR A 73 2.13 10.08 7.80
CA THR A 73 2.91 9.57 8.94
C THR A 73 3.81 10.64 9.54
N SER A 74 4.48 11.44 8.70
CA SER A 74 5.33 12.55 9.16
C SER A 74 4.52 13.65 9.86
N VAL A 75 3.35 14.01 9.32
CA VAL A 75 2.42 14.98 9.95
C VAL A 75 1.95 14.48 11.32
N MET A 76 1.59 13.19 11.43
CA MET A 76 1.23 12.58 12.72
C MET A 76 2.36 12.70 13.74
N VAL A 77 3.59 12.33 13.35
CA VAL A 77 4.76 12.37 14.24
C VAL A 77 5.06 13.80 14.70
N ILE A 78 5.01 14.77 13.78
CA ILE A 78 5.19 16.20 14.11
C ILE A 78 4.08 16.68 15.08
N GLY A 79 2.84 16.23 14.89
CA GLY A 79 1.73 16.51 15.81
C GLY A 79 1.98 15.97 17.22
N LEU A 80 2.53 14.77 17.35
CA LEU A 80 2.89 14.17 18.64
C LEU A 80 4.05 14.89 19.34
N VAL A 81 5.00 15.43 18.56
CA VAL A 81 6.06 16.31 19.10
C VAL A 81 5.47 17.60 19.64
N ASN A 82 4.59 18.24 18.88
CA ASN A 82 3.97 19.50 19.29
C ASN A 82 3.08 19.34 20.54
N ALA A 83 2.45 18.17 20.70
CA ALA A 83 1.69 17.81 21.89
C ALA A 83 2.56 17.46 23.10
N GLY A 84 3.89 17.46 22.97
CA GLY A 84 4.83 17.09 24.04
C GLY A 84 4.87 15.59 24.35
N ALA A 85 4.20 14.75 23.56
CA ALA A 85 4.14 13.30 23.76
C ALA A 85 5.44 12.59 23.35
N MET A 86 6.27 13.22 22.50
CA MET A 86 7.57 12.71 22.07
C MET A 86 8.54 13.86 21.77
N THR A 87 9.84 13.57 21.84
CA THR A 87 10.90 14.54 21.48
C THR A 87 11.22 14.50 19.99
N LEU A 88 11.80 15.58 19.45
CA LEU A 88 12.32 15.60 18.07
C LEU A 88 13.33 14.47 17.82
N MET A 89 14.16 14.15 18.82
CA MET A 89 15.13 13.06 18.73
C MET A 89 14.48 11.68 18.56
N GLN A 90 13.28 11.48 19.12
CA GLN A 90 12.49 10.26 18.92
C GLN A 90 11.70 10.27 17.61
N ALA A 91 11.32 11.45 17.11
CA ALA A 91 10.61 11.62 15.85
C ALA A 91 11.50 11.31 14.63
N THR A 92 12.76 11.74 14.63
CA THR A 92 13.70 11.55 13.50
C THR A 92 13.80 10.11 12.99
N PRO A 93 14.04 9.08 13.83
CA PRO A 93 14.10 7.70 13.34
C PRO A 93 12.75 7.19 12.82
N ILE A 94 11.62 7.68 13.34
CA ILE A 94 10.28 7.32 12.85
C ILE A 94 10.05 7.91 11.46
N ILE A 95 10.42 9.17 11.25
CA ILE A 95 10.32 9.81 9.91
C ILE A 95 11.24 9.12 8.90
N MET A 96 12.46 8.75 9.31
CA MET A 96 13.35 7.95 8.45
C MET A 96 12.75 6.58 8.11
N GLY A 97 12.18 5.90 9.10
CA GLY A 97 11.43 4.66 8.89
C GLY A 97 10.27 4.82 7.93
N ALA A 98 9.52 5.92 8.05
CA ALA A 98 8.39 6.22 7.19
C ALA A 98 8.80 6.28 5.72
N ASN A 99 9.94 6.90 5.41
CA ASN A 99 10.47 6.97 4.05
C ASN A 99 10.96 5.60 3.53
N ILE A 100 11.55 4.77 4.40
CA ILE A 100 11.91 3.39 4.07
C ILE A 100 10.64 2.54 3.81
N GLY A 101 9.56 2.78 4.55
CA GLY A 101 8.28 2.11 4.32
C GLY A 101 7.75 2.32 2.90
N THR A 102 7.80 3.55 2.37
CA THR A 102 7.38 3.82 0.98
C THR A 102 8.22 3.11 -0.08
N THR A 103 9.52 2.87 0.18
CA THR A 103 10.35 2.12 -0.78
C THR A 103 9.96 0.65 -0.90
N ILE A 104 9.36 0.04 0.14
CA ILE A 104 8.90 -1.36 0.08
C ILE A 104 7.80 -1.52 -0.99
N THR A 105 6.86 -0.57 -1.06
CA THR A 105 5.83 -0.54 -2.09
C THR A 105 6.45 -0.37 -3.49
N GLY A 106 7.45 0.51 -3.63
CA GLY A 106 8.16 0.72 -4.91
C GLY A 106 8.93 -0.52 -5.39
N VAL A 107 9.64 -1.20 -4.50
CA VAL A 107 10.36 -2.45 -4.81
C VAL A 107 9.39 -3.56 -5.20
N LEU A 108 8.25 -3.67 -4.53
CA LEU A 108 7.18 -4.60 -4.91
C LEU A 108 6.75 -4.36 -6.35
N VAL A 109 6.47 -3.12 -6.74
CA VAL A 109 6.06 -2.76 -8.10
C VAL A 109 7.19 -3.03 -9.13
N ALA A 110 8.44 -2.76 -8.76
CA ALA A 110 9.60 -2.93 -9.65
C ALA A 110 9.90 -4.40 -10.00
N LEU A 111 9.47 -5.37 -9.17
CA LEU A 111 9.67 -6.81 -9.41
C LEU A 111 8.74 -7.39 -10.50
N LYS A 112 8.06 -6.55 -11.27
CA LYS A 112 7.18 -6.95 -12.38
C LYS A 112 7.93 -7.82 -13.40
N ASN A 113 7.51 -9.08 -13.51
CA ASN A 113 7.90 -10.04 -14.55
C ASN A 113 6.64 -10.80 -15.01
N ASP A 114 6.63 -11.42 -16.19
CA ASP A 114 5.43 -12.08 -16.74
C ASP A 114 4.90 -13.19 -15.85
N TYR A 115 5.79 -13.98 -15.24
CA TYR A 115 5.43 -14.97 -14.22
C TYR A 115 4.84 -14.32 -12.95
N PHE A 116 5.30 -13.13 -12.59
CA PHE A 116 4.82 -12.40 -11.43
C PHE A 116 3.37 -11.94 -11.63
N ASN A 117 3.02 -11.42 -12.82
CA ASN A 117 1.66 -10.99 -13.14
C ASN A 117 0.66 -12.15 -13.01
N MET A 118 1.02 -13.33 -13.53
CA MET A 118 0.19 -14.53 -13.41
C MET A 118 -0.06 -14.93 -11.94
N VAL A 119 0.99 -14.90 -11.12
CA VAL A 119 0.88 -15.18 -9.68
C VAL A 119 -0.01 -14.14 -9.00
N MET A 120 0.13 -12.86 -9.34
CA MET A 120 -0.68 -11.78 -8.75
C MET A 120 -2.17 -11.89 -9.12
N TYR A 121 -2.50 -12.32 -10.34
CA TYR A 121 -3.89 -12.60 -10.72
C TYR A 121 -4.50 -13.74 -9.91
N LEU A 122 -3.74 -14.82 -9.69
CA LEU A 122 -4.16 -15.93 -8.83
C LEU A 122 -4.28 -15.49 -7.37
N LEU A 123 -3.39 -14.61 -6.90
CA LEU A 123 -3.37 -14.09 -5.54
C LEU A 123 -4.57 -13.16 -5.28
N ALA A 124 -4.97 -12.35 -6.27
CA ALA A 124 -6.20 -11.57 -6.23
C ALA A 124 -7.43 -12.47 -6.09
N PHE A 125 -7.54 -13.51 -6.92
CA PHE A 125 -8.66 -14.46 -6.89
C PHE A 125 -8.71 -15.25 -5.58
N ALA A 126 -7.58 -15.80 -5.15
CA ALA A 126 -7.47 -16.51 -3.88
C ALA A 126 -7.75 -15.60 -2.68
N GLY A 127 -7.31 -14.34 -2.73
CA GLY A 127 -7.57 -13.31 -1.72
C GLY A 127 -9.06 -13.00 -1.56
N VAL A 128 -9.79 -12.89 -2.67
CA VAL A 128 -11.26 -12.74 -2.66
C VAL A 128 -11.89 -13.97 -1.99
N MET A 129 -11.51 -15.18 -2.39
CA MET A 129 -12.05 -16.42 -1.81
C MET A 129 -11.77 -16.54 -0.30
N MET A 130 -10.56 -16.18 0.14
CA MET A 130 -10.20 -16.17 1.57
C MET A 130 -10.92 -15.08 2.37
N SER A 131 -11.35 -14.00 1.73
CA SER A 131 -12.11 -12.92 2.39
C SER A 131 -13.53 -13.33 2.79
N PHE A 132 -14.06 -14.42 2.21
CA PHE A 132 -15.33 -15.04 2.63
C PHE A 132 -15.17 -16.06 3.76
N ALA A 133 -13.96 -16.28 4.28
CA ALA A 133 -13.73 -17.22 5.36
C ALA A 133 -14.35 -16.76 6.70
N LYS A 134 -14.85 -17.72 7.48
CA LYS A 134 -15.47 -17.47 8.80
C LYS A 134 -14.47 -17.03 9.88
N LYS A 135 -13.16 -17.31 9.70
CA LYS A 135 -12.12 -16.94 10.67
C LYS A 135 -11.59 -15.54 10.38
N GLU A 136 -11.67 -14.65 11.36
CA GLU A 136 -11.26 -13.24 11.23
C GLU A 136 -9.80 -13.06 10.82
N LYS A 137 -8.87 -13.88 11.35
CA LYS A 137 -7.46 -13.88 10.93
C LYS A 137 -7.25 -14.24 9.46
N VAL A 138 -8.04 -15.20 8.94
CA VAL A 138 -7.98 -15.63 7.54
C VAL A 138 -8.60 -14.58 6.64
N LYS A 139 -9.66 -13.90 7.10
CA LYS A 139 -10.29 -12.79 6.40
C LYS A 139 -9.34 -11.60 6.24
N ILE A 140 -8.59 -11.26 7.29
CA ILE A 140 -7.55 -10.21 7.25
C ILE A 140 -6.43 -10.60 6.26
N ALA A 141 -5.91 -11.83 6.35
CA ALA A 141 -4.91 -12.32 5.40
C ALA A 141 -5.42 -12.36 3.95
N GLY A 142 -6.68 -12.77 3.76
CA GLY A 142 -7.36 -12.77 2.46
C GLY A 142 -7.51 -11.37 1.88
N SER A 143 -7.86 -10.39 2.72
CA SER A 143 -8.00 -8.99 2.32
C SER A 143 -6.65 -8.36 1.96
N LEU A 144 -5.58 -8.70 2.69
CA LEU A 144 -4.20 -8.32 2.35
C LEU A 144 -3.77 -8.90 0.98
N CYS A 145 -3.97 -10.20 0.78
CA CYS A 145 -3.67 -10.88 -0.48
C CYS A 145 -4.49 -10.30 -1.64
N CYS A 146 -5.78 -10.06 -1.42
CA CYS A 146 -6.68 -9.49 -2.42
C CYS A 146 -6.24 -8.07 -2.80
N GLY A 147 -5.99 -7.20 -1.82
CA GLY A 147 -5.53 -5.84 -2.04
C GLY A 147 -4.23 -5.79 -2.83
N LEU A 148 -3.24 -6.61 -2.43
CA LEU A 148 -1.97 -6.72 -3.14
C LEU A 148 -2.16 -7.23 -4.58
N GLY A 149 -2.96 -8.27 -4.79
CA GLY A 149 -3.25 -8.78 -6.14
C GLY A 149 -3.93 -7.74 -7.04
N LEU A 150 -4.93 -7.01 -6.52
CA LEU A 150 -5.65 -5.96 -7.25
C LEU A 150 -4.77 -4.76 -7.59
N ILE A 151 -3.84 -4.38 -6.71
CA ILE A 151 -2.83 -3.35 -6.98
C ILE A 151 -2.03 -3.73 -8.24
N PHE A 152 -1.52 -4.97 -8.30
CA PHE A 152 -0.76 -5.43 -9.47
C PHE A 152 -1.62 -5.63 -10.72
N VAL A 153 -2.89 -6.02 -10.58
CA VAL A 153 -3.82 -6.04 -11.71
C VAL A 153 -3.98 -4.64 -12.29
N GLY A 154 -4.25 -3.64 -11.45
CA GLY A 154 -4.36 -2.25 -11.87
C GLY A 154 -3.11 -1.75 -12.56
N LEU A 155 -1.93 -2.05 -12.00
CA LEU A 155 -0.64 -1.71 -12.62
C LEU A 155 -0.42 -2.40 -13.96
N SER A 156 -0.78 -3.68 -14.08
CA SER A 156 -0.67 -4.41 -15.36
C SER A 156 -1.60 -3.84 -16.42
N VAL A 157 -2.80 -3.40 -16.03
CA VAL A 157 -3.74 -2.74 -16.95
C VAL A 157 -3.18 -1.38 -17.39
N MET A 158 -2.67 -0.57 -16.46
CA MET A 158 -2.06 0.73 -16.76
C MET A 158 -0.83 0.61 -17.64
N SER A 159 -0.04 -0.46 -17.50
CA SER A 159 1.21 -0.67 -18.24
C SER A 159 1.06 -1.58 -19.45
N SER A 160 -0.17 -1.89 -19.86
CA SER A 160 -0.42 -2.69 -21.05
C SER A 160 -0.33 -1.82 -22.31
N ASP A 161 0.10 -2.37 -23.44
CA ASP A 161 0.27 -1.63 -24.71
C ASP A 161 -1.02 -0.90 -25.12
N ARG A 162 -2.19 -1.36 -24.67
CA ARG A 162 -3.49 -0.71 -24.92
C ARG A 162 -3.70 0.60 -24.17
N ALA A 163 -2.91 0.87 -23.13
CA ALA A 163 -2.94 2.12 -22.36
C ALA A 163 -1.86 3.10 -22.84
N PHE A 164 -0.79 2.63 -23.48
CA PHE A 164 0.34 3.47 -23.91
C PHE A 164 0.58 3.56 -25.42
N GLY A 165 -0.12 2.77 -26.25
CA GLY A 165 -0.03 2.84 -27.71
C GLY A 165 1.20 2.15 -28.26
#